data_AF-A0A6P1IPU1-F1
#
_entry.id   AF-A0A6P1IPU1-F1
#
_cell.length_a   1.000
_cell.length_b   1.000
_cell.length_c   1.000
_cell.angle_alpha   90.00
_cell.angle_beta   90.00
_cell.angle_gamma   90.00
#
_symmetry.space_group_name_H-M   'P 1'
#
loop_
_entity.id
_entity.type
_entity.pdbx_description
1 polymer ?
#
loop_
_entity_poly.entity_id
_entity_poly.type
_entity_poly.pdbx_seq_one_letter_code
_entity_poly.pdbx_strand_id
1 'polypeptide(L)'
;MTDAERGKEVITAGGGGDKVSYFPYRDLEKSIRDALRAVYADVFVVKSASDREAIASYGVSYVFSPSITTTTESPSLFTWPPTKFGIELACDVSDAEGKALTTVKAQGNGTAEFTEFKSDFGLAGRRAAAQLSEQLKQQVQANAQLR
;
A
#
# COMPACT_ATOMS: atom_id res chain seq x y z
N MET A 1 -4.64 -1.30 -9.48
CA MET A 1 -3.40 -0.52 -9.71
C MET A 1 -3.13 -0.52 -11.20
N THR A 2 -3.29 0.61 -11.84
CA THR A 2 -2.96 0.82 -13.26
C THR A 2 -1.47 1.14 -13.41
N ASP A 3 -0.94 0.99 -14.63
CA ASP A 3 0.46 1.36 -14.90
C ASP A 3 0.71 2.86 -14.68
N ALA A 4 -0.30 3.69 -14.97
CA ALA A 4 -0.26 5.12 -14.67
C ALA A 4 -0.10 5.39 -13.16
N GLU A 5 -0.77 4.61 -12.31
CA GLU A 5 -0.63 4.74 -10.85
C GLU A 5 0.75 4.31 -10.36
N ARG A 6 1.33 3.25 -10.90
CA ARG A 6 2.70 2.81 -10.57
C ARG A 6 3.75 3.88 -10.91
N GLY A 7 3.48 4.69 -11.94
CA GLY A 7 4.32 5.82 -12.34
C GLY A 7 4.14 7.09 -11.50
N LYS A 8 3.19 7.14 -10.55
CA LYS A 8 2.98 8.32 -9.71
C LYS A 8 4.13 8.46 -8.70
N GLU A 9 5.00 9.43 -8.94
CA GLU A 9 6.02 9.86 -7.99
C GLU A 9 5.40 10.81 -6.96
N VAL A 10 5.76 10.61 -5.70
CA VAL A 10 5.46 11.52 -4.60
C VAL A 10 6.78 12.08 -4.11
N ILE A 11 6.83 13.39 -3.91
CA ILE A 11 7.99 14.10 -3.37
C ILE A 11 7.57 14.75 -2.06
N THR A 12 8.21 14.35 -0.96
CA THR A 12 7.97 14.93 0.36
C THR A 12 9.23 15.58 0.92
N ALA A 13 9.05 16.38 1.96
CA ALA A 13 10.18 16.95 2.69
C ALA A 13 10.91 15.85 3.46
N GLY A 14 12.23 15.75 3.27
CA GLY A 14 13.09 14.79 3.96
C GLY A 14 13.63 15.27 5.32
N GLY A 15 13.31 16.51 5.71
CA GLY A 15 14.03 17.24 6.75
C GLY A 15 15.33 17.86 6.22
N GLY A 16 15.90 18.86 6.92
CA GLY A 16 17.15 19.51 6.49
C GLY A 16 17.04 20.46 5.29
N GLY A 17 15.83 20.70 4.77
CA GLY A 17 15.63 21.34 3.47
C GLY A 17 15.75 20.39 2.27
N ASP A 18 15.95 19.09 2.53
CA ASP A 18 16.05 18.07 1.49
C ASP A 18 14.69 17.50 1.09
N LYS A 19 14.65 16.77 -0.03
CA LYS A 19 13.46 16.11 -0.57
C LYS A 19 13.68 14.62 -0.70
N VAL A 20 12.63 13.85 -0.42
CA VAL A 20 12.61 12.40 -0.68
C VAL A 20 11.57 12.14 -1.74
N SER A 21 11.94 11.41 -2.79
CA SER A 21 10.98 10.92 -3.77
C SER A 21 10.83 9.40 -3.71
N TYR A 22 9.61 8.94 -3.97
CA TYR A 22 9.23 7.53 -3.97
C TYR A 22 7.96 7.32 -4.80
N PHE A 23 7.65 6.06 -5.10
CA PHE A 23 6.53 5.69 -5.97
C PHE A 23 5.57 4.81 -5.16
N PRO A 24 4.59 5.38 -4.43
CA PRO A 24 3.82 4.65 -3.42
C PRO A 24 3.18 3.37 -3.96
N TYR A 25 2.59 3.45 -5.15
CA TYR A 25 1.94 2.31 -5.79
C TYR A 25 2.95 1.23 -6.18
N ARG A 26 4.05 1.59 -6.83
CA ARG A 26 5.08 0.62 -7.24
C ARG A 26 5.75 -0.02 -6.03
N ASP A 27 6.09 0.79 -5.04
CA ASP A 27 6.92 0.36 -3.91
C ASP A 27 6.11 -0.45 -2.88
N LEU A 28 4.78 -0.25 -2.78
CA LEU A 28 3.88 -1.02 -1.90
C LEU A 28 3.17 -2.20 -2.58
N GLU A 29 3.27 -2.33 -3.91
CA GLU A 29 2.60 -3.40 -4.65
C GLU A 29 2.94 -4.79 -4.10
N LYS A 30 4.21 -5.03 -3.78
CA LYS A 30 4.64 -6.31 -3.20
C LYS A 30 3.93 -6.58 -1.86
N SER A 31 3.94 -5.61 -0.94
CA SER A 31 3.34 -5.76 0.39
C SER A 31 1.83 -5.99 0.33
N ILE A 32 1.12 -5.27 -0.54
CA ILE A 32 -0.32 -5.45 -0.75
C ILE A 32 -0.61 -6.85 -1.29
N ARG A 33 0.17 -7.32 -2.28
CA ARG A 33 0.00 -8.65 -2.86
C ARG A 33 0.31 -9.76 -1.87
N ASP A 34 1.36 -9.61 -1.08
CA ASP A 34 1.75 -10.58 -0.06
C ASP A 34 0.67 -10.68 1.04
N ALA A 35 0.08 -9.55 1.46
CA ALA A 35 -1.06 -9.54 2.37
C ALA A 35 -2.28 -10.29 1.82
N LEU A 36 -2.63 -10.06 0.55
CA LEU A 36 -3.76 -10.76 -0.10
C LEU A 36 -3.47 -12.25 -0.30
N ARG A 37 -2.25 -12.63 -0.65
CA ARG A 37 -1.82 -14.04 -0.80
C ARG A 37 -1.79 -14.81 0.51
N ALA A 38 -1.71 -14.11 1.65
CA ALA A 38 -1.88 -14.73 2.96
C ALA A 38 -3.34 -15.11 3.27
N VAL A 39 -4.31 -14.65 2.45
CA VAL A 39 -5.74 -14.91 2.63
C VAL A 39 -6.31 -15.73 1.47
N TYR A 40 -5.91 -15.42 0.23
CA TYR A 40 -6.40 -16.07 -0.97
C TYR A 40 -5.31 -16.94 -1.61
N ALA A 41 -5.71 -18.08 -2.18
CA ALA A 41 -4.80 -19.01 -2.84
C ALA A 41 -4.09 -18.38 -4.04
N ASP A 42 -4.85 -17.65 -4.87
CA ASP A 42 -4.37 -17.04 -6.10
C ASP A 42 -4.63 -15.53 -6.12
N VAL A 43 -3.59 -14.76 -6.48
CA VAL A 43 -3.67 -13.29 -6.58
C VAL A 43 -2.99 -12.84 -7.86
N PHE A 44 -3.80 -12.29 -8.76
CA PHE A 44 -3.40 -11.79 -10.07
C PHE A 44 -3.38 -10.27 -10.10
N VAL A 45 -2.54 -9.72 -10.97
CA VAL A 45 -2.57 -8.29 -11.31
C VAL A 45 -3.36 -8.15 -12.61
N VAL A 46 -4.48 -7.43 -12.55
CA VAL A 46 -5.26 -7.05 -13.73
C VAL A 46 -4.97 -5.59 -14.09
N LYS A 47 -5.06 -5.25 -15.38
CA LYS A 47 -4.77 -3.90 -15.87
C LYS A 47 -5.78 -2.87 -15.37
N SER A 48 -7.04 -3.30 -15.24
CA SER A 48 -8.16 -2.46 -14.81
C SER A 48 -9.20 -3.33 -14.09
N ALA A 49 -9.97 -2.72 -13.19
CA ALA A 49 -11.15 -3.36 -12.60
C ALA A 49 -12.26 -3.66 -13.62
N SER A 50 -12.20 -3.03 -14.80
CA SER A 50 -13.11 -3.27 -15.93
C SER A 50 -12.60 -4.30 -16.94
N ASP A 51 -11.42 -4.92 -16.72
CA ASP A 51 -10.84 -5.92 -17.61
C ASP A 51 -11.53 -7.28 -17.46
N ARG A 52 -12.77 -7.36 -17.98
CA ARG A 52 -13.66 -8.53 -17.84
C ARG A 52 -13.05 -9.79 -18.45
N GLU A 53 -12.26 -9.66 -19.52
CA GLU A 53 -11.61 -10.78 -20.18
C GLU A 53 -10.57 -11.42 -19.26
N ALA A 54 -9.68 -10.61 -18.67
CA ALA A 54 -8.69 -11.11 -17.71
C ALA A 54 -9.34 -11.67 -16.45
N ILE A 55 -10.35 -10.97 -15.90
CA ILE A 55 -11.09 -11.41 -14.70
C ILE A 55 -11.75 -12.78 -14.94
N ALA A 56 -12.41 -12.97 -16.08
CA ALA A 56 -13.03 -14.24 -16.43
C ALA A 56 -11.99 -15.34 -16.71
N SER A 57 -10.92 -15.03 -17.46
CA SER A 57 -9.87 -16.00 -17.79
C SER A 57 -9.14 -16.54 -16.57
N TYR A 58 -8.96 -15.72 -15.53
CA TYR A 58 -8.31 -16.11 -14.29
C TYR A 58 -9.28 -16.67 -13.23
N GLY A 59 -10.59 -16.64 -13.49
CA GLY A 59 -11.60 -17.05 -12.51
C GLY A 59 -11.58 -16.19 -11.24
N VAL A 60 -11.34 -14.89 -11.38
CA VAL A 60 -11.21 -13.96 -10.25
C VAL A 60 -12.57 -13.71 -9.60
N SER A 61 -12.71 -14.06 -8.32
CA SER A 61 -13.93 -13.80 -7.53
C SER A 61 -14.03 -12.34 -7.06
N TYR A 62 -12.89 -11.73 -6.73
CA TYR A 62 -12.82 -10.40 -6.13
C TYR A 62 -11.75 -9.55 -6.80
N VAL A 63 -12.08 -8.29 -7.08
CA VAL A 63 -11.16 -7.30 -7.62
C VAL A 63 -10.91 -6.23 -6.56
N PHE A 64 -9.65 -6.07 -6.17
CA PHE A 64 -9.22 -5.05 -5.21
C PHE A 64 -8.63 -3.84 -5.94
N SER A 65 -9.23 -2.66 -5.73
CA SER A 65 -8.81 -1.39 -6.31
C SER A 65 -8.22 -0.48 -5.23
N PRO A 66 -6.88 -0.47 -5.04
CA PRO A 66 -6.26 0.29 -3.96
C PRO A 66 -6.08 1.77 -4.29
N SER A 67 -6.33 2.60 -3.29
CA SER A 67 -6.00 4.02 -3.24
C SER A 67 -5.04 4.24 -2.08
N ILE A 68 -3.88 4.86 -2.35
CA ILE A 68 -2.80 5.01 -1.38
C ILE A 68 -2.55 6.48 -1.11
N THR A 69 -2.55 6.84 0.18
CA THR A 69 -2.11 8.14 0.67
C THR A 69 -0.92 7.93 1.59
N THR A 70 0.11 8.78 1.48
CA THR A 70 1.29 8.71 2.35
C THR A 70 1.50 10.04 3.05
N THR A 71 1.89 9.99 4.31
CA THR A 71 2.28 11.14 5.12
C THR A 71 3.69 10.96 5.64
N THR A 72 4.46 12.03 5.70
CA THR A 72 5.82 12.00 6.24
C THR A 72 5.99 13.15 7.23
N GLU A 73 6.55 12.87 8.39
CA GLU A 73 6.82 13.89 9.40
C GLU A 73 8.27 13.81 9.85
N SER A 74 8.87 14.99 10.04
CA SER A 74 10.18 15.15 10.67
C SER A 74 10.05 16.17 11.81
N PRO A 75 10.35 15.82 13.06
CA PRO A 75 10.20 16.73 14.20
C PRO A 75 11.21 17.90 14.18
N SER A 76 12.23 17.87 13.32
CA SER A 76 13.20 18.95 13.19
C SER A 76 13.49 19.29 11.72
N LEU A 77 13.61 20.60 11.45
CA LEU A 77 14.10 21.13 10.18
C LEU A 77 15.56 20.76 9.89
N PHE A 78 16.28 20.16 10.85
CA PHE A 78 17.71 19.82 10.75
C PHE A 78 17.99 18.31 10.74
N THR A 79 17.00 17.45 10.96
CA THR A 79 17.20 15.99 10.99
C THR A 79 16.73 15.36 9.68
N TRP A 80 17.65 14.73 8.97
CA TRP A 80 17.40 13.91 7.78
C TRP A 80 17.82 12.46 8.07
N PRO A 81 17.08 11.44 7.60
CA PRO A 81 15.82 11.40 6.83
C PRO A 81 14.56 11.51 7.74
N PRO A 82 13.33 11.48 7.18
CA PRO A 82 12.12 11.57 7.99
C PRO A 82 11.98 10.43 8.98
N THR A 83 11.75 10.79 10.25
CA THR A 83 11.68 9.82 11.36
C THR A 83 10.32 9.16 11.48
N LYS A 84 9.29 9.67 10.79
CA LYS A 84 7.96 9.08 10.74
C LYS A 84 7.43 9.00 9.32
N PHE A 85 6.85 7.85 9.00
CA PHE A 85 6.19 7.57 7.73
C PHE A 85 4.84 6.91 7.99
N GLY A 86 3.78 7.52 7.47
CA GLY A 86 2.43 7.01 7.52
C GLY A 86 1.97 6.58 6.13
N ILE A 87 1.24 5.46 6.07
CA ILE A 87 0.59 4.96 4.87
C ILE A 87 -0.87 4.69 5.22
N GLU A 88 -1.77 5.23 4.41
CA GLU A 88 -3.18 4.91 4.43
C GLU A 88 -3.55 4.23 3.12
N LEU A 89 -4.20 3.08 3.22
CA LEU A 89 -4.69 2.30 2.10
C LEU A 89 -6.20 2.15 2.21
N ALA A 90 -6.90 2.50 1.15
CA ALA A 90 -8.31 2.16 0.96
C ALA A 90 -8.43 1.28 -0.28
N CYS A 91 -8.96 0.07 -0.13
CA CYS A 91 -9.22 -0.87 -1.21
C CYS A 91 -10.71 -0.99 -1.43
N ASP A 92 -11.20 -0.46 -2.54
CA ASP A 92 -12.55 -0.77 -2.99
C ASP A 92 -12.57 -2.17 -3.58
N VAL A 93 -13.50 -3.01 -3.11
CA VAL A 93 -13.61 -4.40 -3.52
C VAL A 93 -14.89 -4.59 -4.30
N SER A 94 -14.78 -5.16 -5.50
CA SER A 94 -15.91 -5.57 -6.32
C SER A 94 -15.88 -7.06 -6.60
N ASP A 95 -17.02 -7.64 -6.94
CA ASP A 95 -17.08 -9.00 -7.49
C ASP A 95 -16.58 -9.04 -8.95
N ALA A 96 -16.59 -10.25 -9.54
CA ALA A 96 -16.24 -10.49 -10.94
C ALA A 96 -17.11 -9.70 -11.94
N GLU A 97 -18.33 -9.34 -11.55
CA GLU A 97 -19.27 -8.56 -12.36
C GLU A 97 -19.10 -7.05 -12.18
N GLY A 98 -18.15 -6.62 -11.35
CA GLY A 98 -17.87 -5.21 -11.06
C GLY A 98 -18.85 -4.58 -10.07
N LYS A 99 -19.70 -5.37 -9.40
CA LYS A 99 -20.56 -4.87 -8.34
C LYS A 99 -19.73 -4.60 -7.09
N ALA A 100 -19.80 -3.37 -6.58
CA ALA A 100 -19.14 -3.01 -5.33
C ALA A 100 -19.68 -3.84 -4.16
N LEU A 101 -18.78 -4.51 -3.44
CA LEU A 101 -19.09 -5.33 -2.27
C LEU A 101 -18.85 -4.56 -0.97
N THR A 102 -17.65 -3.98 -0.85
CA THR A 102 -17.18 -3.36 0.39
C THR A 102 -15.92 -2.52 0.13
N THR A 103 -15.49 -1.74 1.13
CA THR A 103 -14.20 -1.03 1.11
C THR A 103 -13.40 -1.49 2.33
N VAL A 104 -12.19 -2.01 2.08
CA VAL A 104 -11.26 -2.40 3.14
C VAL A 104 -10.26 -1.27 3.36
N LYS A 105 -10.07 -0.86 4.62
CA LYS A 105 -9.09 0.17 4.96
C LYS A 105 -7.98 -0.42 5.81
N ALA A 106 -6.74 -0.02 5.55
CA ALA A 106 -5.57 -0.39 6.34
C ALA A 106 -4.65 0.82 6.50
N GLN A 107 -3.87 0.83 7.57
CA GLN A 107 -2.91 1.87 7.89
C GLN A 107 -1.58 1.24 8.33
N GLY A 108 -0.49 1.90 7.97
CA GLY A 108 0.84 1.54 8.42
C GLY A 108 1.55 2.77 8.94
N ASN A 109 2.12 2.69 10.14
CA ASN A 109 2.92 3.76 10.70
C ASN A 109 4.30 3.21 11.05
N GLY A 110 5.33 3.85 10.52
CA GLY A 110 6.70 3.46 10.79
C GLY A 110 7.47 4.63 11.35
N THR A 111 8.24 4.35 12.39
CA THR A 111 9.17 5.30 12.98
C THR A 111 10.59 4.78 12.87
N ALA A 112 11.56 5.68 12.76
CA ALA A 112 12.98 5.36 12.81
C ALA A 112 13.71 6.40 13.65
N GLU A 113 14.49 5.94 14.62
CA GLU A 113 15.33 6.81 15.44
C GLU A 113 16.63 7.17 14.73
N PHE A 114 17.28 8.27 15.15
CA PHE A 114 18.52 8.78 14.54
C PHE A 114 19.64 7.75 14.46
N THR A 115 19.73 6.87 15.45
CA THR A 115 20.75 5.80 15.48
C THR A 115 20.42 4.65 14.53
N GLU A 116 19.16 4.45 14.17
CA GLU A 116 18.69 3.32 13.37
C GLU A 116 18.76 3.61 11.86
N PHE A 117 18.45 4.84 11.45
CA PHE A 117 18.44 5.17 10.01
C PHE A 117 19.82 5.55 9.44
N LYS A 118 20.86 5.71 10.27
CA LYS A 118 22.21 6.13 9.81
C LYS A 118 22.76 5.29 8.65
N SER A 119 22.28 4.05 8.55
CA SER A 119 22.67 3.08 7.54
C SER A 119 21.47 2.63 6.69
N ASP A 120 20.28 3.19 6.94
CA ASP A 120 19.00 2.67 6.44
C ASP A 120 17.92 3.76 6.36
N PHE A 121 18.04 4.62 5.35
CA PHE A 121 17.19 5.79 5.19
C PHE A 121 15.72 5.45 4.85
N GLY A 122 15.41 4.20 4.51
CA GLY A 122 14.07 3.71 4.21
C GLY A 122 13.37 2.96 5.35
N LEU A 123 13.99 2.88 6.54
CA LEU A 123 13.52 2.04 7.64
C LEU A 123 12.09 2.36 8.10
N ALA A 124 11.77 3.65 8.28
CA ALA A 124 10.42 4.08 8.65
C ALA A 124 9.38 3.64 7.60
N GLY A 125 9.66 3.85 6.31
CA GLY A 125 8.79 3.41 5.22
C GLY A 125 8.56 1.89 5.20
N ARG A 126 9.61 1.09 5.42
CA ARG A 126 9.48 -0.38 5.46
C ARG A 126 8.72 -0.87 6.69
N ARG A 127 8.91 -0.25 7.85
CA ARG A 127 8.13 -0.53 9.06
C ARG A 127 6.65 -0.21 8.83
N ALA A 128 6.34 0.93 8.22
CA ALA A 128 4.99 1.30 7.85
C ALA A 128 4.38 0.27 6.88
N ALA A 129 5.10 -0.13 5.83
CA ALA A 129 4.62 -1.11 4.86
C ALA A 129 4.37 -2.49 5.47
N ALA A 130 5.22 -2.93 6.41
CA ALA A 130 5.03 -4.19 7.13
C ALA A 130 3.76 -4.16 8.01
N GLN A 131 3.55 -3.08 8.75
CA GLN A 131 2.34 -2.90 9.54
C GLN A 131 1.09 -2.84 8.66
N LEU A 132 1.16 -2.11 7.54
CA LEU A 132 0.07 -2.01 6.56
C LEU A 132 -0.33 -3.38 6.04
N SER A 133 0.65 -4.21 5.66
CA SER A 133 0.43 -5.57 5.16
C SER A 133 -0.29 -6.44 6.18
N GLU A 134 0.13 -6.39 7.45
CA GLU A 134 -0.49 -7.16 8.51
C GLU A 134 -1.92 -6.69 8.79
N GLN A 135 -2.15 -5.37 8.86
CA GLN A 135 -3.49 -4.84 9.08
C GLN A 135 -4.42 -5.14 7.90
N LEU A 136 -3.95 -5.03 6.66
CA LEU A 136 -4.75 -5.38 5.48
C LEU A 136 -5.20 -6.84 5.53
N LYS A 137 -4.28 -7.76 5.82
CA LYS A 137 -4.59 -9.19 5.98
C LYS A 137 -5.70 -9.40 7.02
N GLN A 138 -5.57 -8.80 8.20
CA GLN A 138 -6.55 -8.92 9.28
C GLN A 138 -7.92 -8.38 8.87
N GLN A 139 -7.97 -7.22 8.22
CA GLN A 139 -9.23 -6.59 7.80
C GLN A 139 -9.95 -7.38 6.72
N VAL A 140 -9.20 -7.96 5.76
CA VAL A 140 -9.77 -8.86 4.75
C VAL A 140 -10.31 -10.13 5.42
N GLN A 141 -9.56 -10.77 6.32
CA GLN A 141 -9.99 -11.99 7.03
C GLN A 141 -11.21 -11.77 7.93
N ALA A 142 -11.33 -10.59 8.53
CA ALA A 142 -12.45 -10.22 9.39
C ALA A 142 -13.73 -9.87 8.61
N ASN A 143 -13.62 -9.53 7.32
CA ASN A 143 -14.76 -9.12 6.52
C ASN A 143 -15.54 -10.34 5.98
N ALA A 144 -16.76 -10.53 6.48
CA ALA A 144 -17.60 -11.67 6.10
C ALA A 144 -18.03 -11.67 4.63
N GLN A 145 -18.01 -10.53 3.93
CA GLN A 145 -18.35 -10.45 2.50
C GLN A 145 -17.22 -10.95 1.59
N LEU A 146 -16.02 -11.16 2.15
CA LEU A 146 -14.78 -11.49 1.44
C LEU A 146 -14.27 -12.90 1.76
N ARG A 147 -15.13 -13.73 2.38
CA ARG A 147 -14.86 -15.12 2.75
C ARG A 147 -15.44 -16.11 1.76
#